data_AF-A0A2W1N963-F1
#
_entry.id   AF-A0A2W1N963-F1
#
_cell.length_a   1.000
_cell.length_b   1.000
_cell.length_c   1.000
_cell.angle_alpha   90.00
_cell.angle_beta   90.00
_cell.angle_gamma   90.00
#
_symmetry.space_group_name_H-M   'P 1'
#
loop_
_entity.id
_entity.type
_entity.pdbx_description
1 polymer ?
#
loop_
_entity_poly.entity_id
_entity_poly.type
_entity_poly.pdbx_seq_one_letter_code
_entity_poly.pdbx_strand_id
1 'polypeptide(L)'
;MAKVQDELNIRVSPEHLTAFCTEVLIAAGIPDNDALLIADSLVHANLTGVHSHGVSKLNDYLLRLDQNLVTKETNITVVRESATTALLDAGNGWGQVVSQRAVDIAVEKAKQYGSSWVGVRNSNHYGTAAYWTAKIAAQGMIGISMTNTSPVMVPFGSKTPTLGTNPLCIAVPSSSGRPIMLDMATSNQARGKITLASKLGKPIPKDWAITADGQETTDAHEALKGSLLPFGGAKGSGLAIMIDILTGVLTGSMFGASVPRFYDDPVPQDLGHMFAAIDIESMLPLDTFLERMDEKERETRESAPAQGFEQVYMPGDLEYLRAEQARKDGIQLSKEIYEELLSTARRYGVKSVLGA
;
A
#
# COMPACT_ATOMS: atom_id res chain seq x y z
N MET A 1 -23.11 -16.85 -9.66
CA MET A 1 -21.89 -16.54 -10.41
C MET A 1 -22.21 -16.59 -11.90
N ALA A 2 -22.31 -15.43 -12.55
CA ALA A 2 -22.50 -15.34 -14.00
C ALA A 2 -21.48 -14.32 -14.53
N LYS A 3 -20.72 -14.78 -15.52
CA LYS A 3 -19.63 -14.09 -16.22
C LYS A 3 -20.06 -12.71 -16.73
N VAL A 4 -19.42 -11.67 -16.23
CA VAL A 4 -19.28 -10.32 -16.79
C VAL A 4 -17.82 -10.01 -16.45
N GLN A 5 -16.84 -9.92 -17.34
CA GLN A 5 -16.76 -9.42 -18.71
C GLN A 5 -15.50 -10.06 -19.31
N ASP A 6 -15.58 -10.73 -20.46
CA ASP A 6 -14.40 -10.95 -21.31
C ASP A 6 -14.12 -9.61 -22.00
N GLU A 7 -13.58 -8.65 -21.27
CA GLU A 7 -12.81 -7.56 -21.88
C GLU A 7 -11.52 -8.18 -22.44
N LEU A 8 -11.04 -7.69 -23.58
CA LEU A 8 -9.78 -8.12 -24.18
C LEU A 8 -8.66 -7.99 -23.15
N ASN A 9 -8.35 -9.11 -22.48
CA ASN A 9 -7.47 -9.16 -21.33
C ASN A 9 -6.03 -9.26 -21.83
N ILE A 10 -5.33 -8.13 -21.83
CA ILE A 10 -3.92 -8.08 -22.19
C ILE A 10 -3.15 -8.65 -20.99
N ARG A 11 -2.36 -9.68 -21.25
CA ARG A 11 -1.48 -10.30 -20.26
C ARG A 11 -0.07 -9.86 -20.57
N VAL A 12 0.66 -9.44 -19.54
CA VAL A 12 2.05 -9.00 -19.66
C VAL A 12 2.85 -9.71 -18.59
N SER A 13 4.02 -10.24 -18.94
CA SER A 13 4.88 -10.86 -17.92
C SER A 13 5.32 -9.81 -16.90
N PRO A 14 5.47 -10.18 -15.61
CA PRO A 14 5.96 -9.25 -14.59
C PRO A 14 7.29 -8.61 -14.97
N GLU A 15 8.20 -9.37 -15.58
CA GLU A 15 9.54 -8.90 -15.96
C GLU A 15 9.46 -7.82 -17.05
N HIS A 16 8.64 -8.02 -18.09
CA HIS A 16 8.45 -7.03 -19.14
C HIS A 16 7.74 -5.78 -18.61
N LEU A 17 6.77 -5.95 -17.72
CA LEU A 17 6.06 -4.82 -17.12
C LEU A 17 6.99 -3.99 -16.23
N THR A 18 7.83 -4.63 -15.41
CA THR A 18 8.85 -3.94 -14.60
C THR A 18 9.86 -3.21 -15.46
N ALA A 19 10.39 -3.86 -16.50
CA ALA A 19 11.35 -3.25 -17.42
C ALA A 19 10.76 -2.02 -18.12
N PHE A 20 9.53 -2.14 -18.63
CA PHE A 20 8.83 -1.02 -19.27
C PHE A 20 8.59 0.15 -18.32
N CYS A 21 8.04 -0.11 -17.12
CA CYS A 21 7.81 0.96 -16.14
C CYS A 21 9.12 1.64 -15.71
N THR A 22 10.20 0.86 -15.57
CA THR A 22 11.54 1.39 -15.26
C THR A 22 12.03 2.32 -16.37
N GLU A 23 11.93 1.91 -17.64
CA GLU A 23 12.35 2.73 -18.78
C GLU A 23 11.59 4.07 -18.83
N VAL A 24 10.28 4.04 -18.58
CA VAL A 24 9.46 5.26 -18.54
C VAL A 24 9.89 6.20 -17.40
N LEU A 25 10.19 5.67 -16.22
CA LEU A 25 10.65 6.47 -15.07
C LEU A 25 12.04 7.07 -15.34
N ILE A 26 12.97 6.30 -15.92
CA ILE A 26 14.29 6.80 -16.32
C ILE A 26 14.15 7.93 -17.36
N ALA A 27 13.28 7.76 -18.36
CA ALA A 27 13.01 8.78 -19.36
C ALA A 27 12.40 10.07 -18.76
N ALA A 28 11.67 9.95 -17.63
CA ALA A 28 11.19 11.09 -16.86
C ALA A 28 12.29 11.79 -16.03
N GLY A 29 13.49 11.21 -15.98
CA GLY A 29 14.65 11.74 -15.27
C GLY A 29 14.77 11.24 -13.83
N ILE A 30 14.15 10.11 -13.49
CA ILE A 30 14.33 9.44 -12.20
C ILE A 30 15.61 8.59 -12.27
N PRO A 31 16.48 8.59 -11.22
CA PRO A 31 17.68 7.76 -11.20
C PRO A 31 17.38 6.27 -11.40
N ASP A 32 18.25 5.55 -12.10
CA ASP A 32 18.03 4.16 -12.54
C ASP A 32 17.60 3.20 -11.39
N ASN A 33 18.29 3.26 -10.25
CA ASN A 33 17.98 2.41 -9.10
C ASN A 33 16.62 2.76 -8.47
N ASP A 34 16.29 4.05 -8.40
CA ASP A 34 15.01 4.54 -7.87
C ASP A 34 13.87 4.15 -8.82
N ALA A 35 14.07 4.31 -10.12
CA ALA A 35 13.13 3.93 -11.16
C ALA A 35 12.79 2.43 -11.10
N LEU A 36 13.81 1.57 -10.96
CA LEU A 36 13.61 0.13 -10.82
C LEU A 36 12.84 -0.21 -9.55
N LEU A 37 13.19 0.39 -8.42
CA LEU A 37 12.50 0.15 -7.14
C LEU A 37 11.03 0.57 -7.19
N ILE A 38 10.73 1.74 -7.77
CA ILE A 38 9.36 2.23 -7.95
C ILE A 38 8.59 1.26 -8.84
N ALA A 39 9.13 0.90 -10.01
CA ALA A 39 8.50 -0.02 -10.94
C ALA A 39 8.23 -1.39 -10.31
N ASP A 40 9.22 -1.98 -9.62
CA ASP A 40 9.11 -3.27 -8.97
C ASP A 40 8.00 -3.27 -7.90
N SER A 41 7.91 -2.19 -7.09
CA SER A 41 6.84 -2.07 -6.08
C SER A 41 5.44 -2.01 -6.69
N LEU A 42 5.27 -1.33 -7.83
CA LEU A 42 4.00 -1.23 -8.55
C LEU A 42 3.63 -2.58 -9.18
N VAL A 43 4.58 -3.25 -9.82
CA VAL A 43 4.35 -4.57 -10.42
C VAL A 43 4.06 -5.62 -9.34
N HIS A 44 4.73 -5.55 -8.19
CA HIS A 44 4.42 -6.40 -7.05
C HIS A 44 2.97 -6.23 -6.58
N ALA A 45 2.47 -4.99 -6.50
CA ALA A 45 1.06 -4.76 -6.17
C ALA A 45 0.09 -5.36 -7.21
N ASN A 46 0.46 -5.37 -8.50
CA ASN A 46 -0.32 -6.09 -9.51
C ASN A 46 -0.27 -7.61 -9.31
N LEU A 47 0.90 -8.18 -8.99
CA LEU A 47 1.06 -9.62 -8.72
C LEU A 47 0.14 -10.08 -7.58
N THR A 48 0.10 -9.33 -6.48
CA THR A 48 -0.72 -9.69 -5.31
C THR A 48 -2.20 -9.34 -5.45
N GLY A 49 -2.61 -8.77 -6.59
CA GLY A 49 -4.00 -8.40 -6.87
C GLY A 49 -4.44 -7.06 -6.27
N VAL A 50 -3.50 -6.26 -5.74
CA VAL A 50 -3.74 -4.91 -5.21
C VAL A 50 -3.60 -3.88 -6.33
N HIS A 51 -4.36 -4.04 -7.41
CA HIS A 51 -4.24 -3.27 -8.65
C HIS A 51 -4.40 -1.75 -8.47
N SER A 52 -5.07 -1.29 -7.42
CA SER A 52 -5.24 0.12 -7.08
C SER A 52 -3.93 0.82 -6.66
N HIS A 53 -2.89 0.06 -6.32
CA HIS A 53 -1.56 0.55 -5.96
C HIS A 53 -0.48 0.04 -6.92
N GLY A 54 -0.90 -0.56 -8.05
CA GLY A 54 0.00 -1.10 -9.06
C GLY A 54 0.30 -0.11 -10.19
N VAL A 55 0.66 -0.63 -11.36
CA VAL A 55 1.11 0.17 -12.52
C VAL A 55 0.10 1.22 -13.01
N SER A 56 -1.17 1.10 -12.62
CA SER A 56 -2.19 2.15 -12.80
C SER A 56 -1.79 3.49 -12.16
N LYS A 57 -0.89 3.50 -11.17
CA LYS A 57 -0.37 4.71 -10.52
C LYS A 57 0.77 5.39 -11.26
N LEU A 58 1.36 4.75 -12.27
CA LEU A 58 2.53 5.29 -12.95
C LEU A 58 2.22 6.64 -13.60
N ASN A 59 1.10 6.74 -14.32
CA ASN A 59 0.67 7.98 -14.96
C ASN A 59 0.40 9.09 -13.91
N ASP A 60 -0.32 8.75 -12.83
CA ASP A 60 -0.62 9.66 -11.73
C ASP A 60 0.66 10.25 -11.10
N TYR A 61 1.65 9.40 -10.81
CA TYR A 61 2.92 9.86 -10.24
C TYR A 61 3.68 10.79 -11.19
N LEU A 62 3.72 10.44 -12.47
CA LEU A 62 4.41 11.23 -13.48
C LEU A 62 3.71 12.57 -13.76
N LEU A 63 2.37 12.63 -13.66
CA LEU A 63 1.64 13.90 -13.67
C LEU A 63 1.99 14.80 -12.48
N ARG A 64 2.19 14.22 -11.29
CA ARG A 64 2.65 14.97 -10.11
C ARG A 64 4.11 15.41 -10.25
N LEU A 65 4.97 14.59 -10.86
CA LEU A 65 6.36 14.94 -11.19
C LEU A 65 6.42 16.13 -12.16
N ASP A 66 5.62 16.12 -13.24
CA ASP A 66 5.56 17.21 -14.22
C ASP A 66 5.11 18.55 -13.58
N GLN A 67 4.30 18.47 -12.53
CA GLN A 67 3.84 19.62 -11.74
C GLN A 67 4.82 20.03 -10.63
N ASN A 68 5.98 19.38 -10.52
CA ASN A 68 6.97 19.57 -9.45
C ASN A 68 6.41 19.32 -8.05
N LEU A 69 5.37 18.48 -7.93
CA LEU A 69 4.78 18.09 -6.64
C LEU A 69 5.55 16.95 -5.97
N VAL A 70 6.46 16.30 -6.70
CA VAL A 70 7.44 15.32 -6.24
C VAL A 70 8.77 15.66 -6.90
N THR A 71 9.90 15.47 -6.21
CA THR A 71 11.23 15.70 -6.80
C THR A 71 11.66 14.55 -7.70
N LYS A 72 12.55 14.82 -8.67
CA LYS A 72 13.17 13.77 -9.49
C LYS A 72 14.12 12.88 -8.68
N GLU A 73 14.90 13.50 -7.81
CA GLU A 73 15.83 12.83 -6.91
C GLU A 73 15.29 12.86 -5.48
N THR A 74 15.30 11.71 -4.81
CA THR A 74 14.87 11.59 -3.42
C THR A 74 16.07 11.87 -2.50
N ASN A 75 16.27 13.13 -2.14
CA ASN A 75 17.37 13.56 -1.28
C ASN A 75 17.07 13.30 0.19
N ILE A 76 17.29 12.06 0.63
CA ILE A 76 16.98 11.60 1.99
C ILE A 76 18.01 12.13 2.98
N THR A 77 17.55 12.73 4.07
CA THR A 77 18.41 13.15 5.20
C THR A 77 17.96 12.51 6.51
N VAL A 78 18.93 12.12 7.35
CA VAL A 78 18.65 11.67 8.72
C VAL A 78 18.54 12.90 9.62
N VAL A 79 17.33 13.18 10.10
CA VAL A 79 17.04 14.36 10.93
C VAL A 79 17.39 14.10 12.39
N ARG A 80 17.13 12.88 12.85
CA ARG A 80 17.40 12.44 14.23
C ARG A 80 17.67 10.95 14.24
N GLU A 81 18.59 10.53 15.09
CA GLU A 81 18.95 9.13 15.23
C GLU A 81 19.27 8.77 16.69
N SER A 82 18.87 7.57 17.09
CA SER A 82 19.26 6.91 18.34
C SER A 82 19.61 5.44 18.06
N ALA A 83 19.88 4.66 19.12
CA ALA A 83 20.16 3.24 18.98
C ALA A 83 19.01 2.49 18.27
N THR A 84 17.77 2.71 18.71
CA THR A 84 16.59 1.98 18.23
C THR A 84 15.63 2.83 17.40
N THR A 85 15.92 4.12 17.19
CA THR A 85 15.04 4.99 16.41
C THR A 85 15.77 5.85 15.39
N ALA A 86 15.08 6.22 14.31
CA ALA A 86 15.52 7.26 13.39
C ALA A 86 14.33 8.05 12.83
N LEU A 87 14.56 9.30 12.43
CA LEU A 87 13.64 10.13 11.68
C LEU A 87 14.32 10.57 10.39
N LEU A 88 13.70 10.25 9.25
CA LEU A 88 14.16 10.64 7.93
C LEU A 88 13.30 11.77 7.36
N ASP A 89 13.92 12.71 6.66
CA ASP A 89 13.23 13.65 5.78
C ASP A 89 13.42 13.18 4.34
N ALA A 90 12.32 12.99 3.62
CA ALA A 90 12.37 12.51 2.23
C ALA A 90 12.62 13.64 1.21
N GLY A 91 12.62 14.91 1.64
CA GLY A 91 12.89 16.05 0.76
C GLY A 91 11.85 16.24 -0.35
N ASN A 92 10.58 15.89 -0.09
CA ASN A 92 9.51 15.79 -1.09
C ASN A 92 9.81 14.77 -2.21
N GLY A 93 10.61 13.75 -1.90
CA GLY A 93 10.95 12.66 -2.80
C GLY A 93 9.90 11.56 -2.89
N TRP A 94 10.28 10.47 -3.53
CA TRP A 94 9.44 9.31 -3.78
C TRP A 94 9.27 8.48 -2.51
N GLY A 95 8.02 8.21 -2.14
CA GLY A 95 7.69 7.42 -0.95
C GLY A 95 8.35 6.05 -0.98
N GLN A 96 8.43 5.42 -2.15
CA GLN A 96 9.06 4.12 -2.33
C GLN A 96 10.56 4.14 -2.00
N VAL A 97 11.26 5.18 -2.45
CA VAL A 97 12.72 5.29 -2.30
C VAL A 97 13.09 5.54 -0.84
N VAL A 98 12.42 6.48 -0.18
CA VAL A 98 12.65 6.72 1.26
C VAL A 98 12.19 5.55 2.13
N SER A 99 11.16 4.82 1.73
CA SER A 99 10.69 3.63 2.45
C SER A 99 11.72 2.51 2.42
N GLN A 100 12.38 2.27 1.28
CA GLN A 100 13.48 1.31 1.22
C GLN A 100 14.60 1.67 2.20
N ARG A 101 15.01 2.95 2.21
CA ARG A 101 16.05 3.41 3.14
C ARG A 101 15.61 3.28 4.61
N ALA A 102 14.34 3.56 4.91
CA ALA A 102 13.80 3.42 6.26
C ALA A 102 13.75 1.95 6.71
N VAL A 103 13.34 1.04 5.82
CA VAL A 103 13.36 -0.41 6.04
C VAL A 103 14.78 -0.92 6.32
N ASP A 104 15.76 -0.51 5.52
CA ASP A 104 17.15 -0.92 5.71
C ASP A 104 17.68 -0.51 7.09
N ILE A 105 17.44 0.75 7.48
CA ILE A 105 17.82 1.27 8.81
C ILE A 105 17.07 0.52 9.93
N ALA A 106 15.78 0.24 9.73
CA ALA A 106 14.98 -0.48 10.70
C ALA A 106 15.55 -1.90 10.94
N VAL A 107 15.83 -2.64 9.85
CA VAL A 107 16.44 -3.97 9.92
C VAL A 107 17.80 -3.92 10.60
N GLU A 108 18.68 -3.01 10.20
CA GLU A 108 20.02 -2.87 10.78
C GLU A 108 19.96 -2.64 12.29
N LYS A 109 19.15 -1.68 12.74
CA LYS A 109 18.99 -1.37 14.17
C LYS A 109 18.33 -2.51 14.94
N ALA A 110 17.34 -3.19 14.36
CA ALA A 110 16.68 -4.32 15.00
C ALA A 110 17.65 -5.49 15.18
N LYS A 111 18.51 -5.80 14.19
CA LYS A 111 19.56 -6.83 14.32
C LYS A 111 20.51 -6.53 15.47
N GLN A 112 20.80 -5.25 15.71
CA GLN A 112 21.75 -4.85 16.74
C GLN A 112 21.12 -4.74 18.13
N TYR A 113 19.87 -4.29 18.22
CA TYR A 113 19.24 -3.87 19.49
C TYR A 113 17.91 -4.56 19.79
N GLY A 114 17.54 -5.58 19.02
CA GLY A 114 16.32 -6.37 19.18
C GLY A 114 15.06 -5.75 18.56
N SER A 115 14.98 -4.43 18.48
CA SER A 115 13.86 -3.75 17.81
C SER A 115 14.21 -2.34 17.34
N SER A 116 13.46 -1.83 16.38
CA SER A 116 13.64 -0.46 15.87
C SER A 116 12.35 0.18 15.38
N TRP A 117 12.34 1.52 15.37
CA TRP A 117 11.27 2.35 14.80
C TRP A 117 11.86 3.49 13.97
N VAL A 118 11.51 3.55 12.70
CA VAL A 118 12.00 4.57 11.76
C VAL A 118 10.82 5.36 11.20
N GLY A 119 10.74 6.64 11.57
CA GLY A 119 9.78 7.59 11.03
C GLY A 119 10.30 8.24 9.77
N VAL A 120 9.39 8.60 8.86
CA VAL A 120 9.68 9.38 7.65
C VAL A 120 8.73 10.56 7.62
N ARG A 121 9.24 11.75 7.24
CA ARG A 121 8.45 12.94 6.96
C ARG A 121 8.68 13.52 5.58
N ASN A 122 7.81 14.45 5.16
CA ASN A 122 7.95 15.19 3.91
C ASN A 122 8.05 14.25 2.69
N SER A 123 7.24 13.20 2.71
CA SER A 123 7.21 12.12 1.71
C SER A 123 5.96 12.20 0.83
N ASN A 124 5.87 11.27 -0.12
CA ASN A 124 4.74 11.05 -1.01
C ASN A 124 4.23 9.60 -0.89
N HIS A 125 3.20 9.26 -1.67
CA HIS A 125 2.61 7.92 -1.66
C HIS A 125 3.65 6.80 -1.89
N TYR A 126 3.67 5.78 -1.01
CA TYR A 126 4.71 4.73 -0.99
C TYR A 126 4.33 3.36 -1.58
N GLY A 127 3.19 3.26 -2.28
CA GLY A 127 2.70 1.99 -2.81
C GLY A 127 1.97 1.15 -1.76
N THR A 128 2.12 -0.17 -1.81
CA THR A 128 1.56 -1.08 -0.81
C THR A 128 2.46 -1.21 0.40
N ALA A 129 1.88 -1.22 1.60
CA ALA A 129 2.63 -1.39 2.83
C ALA A 129 3.27 -2.79 2.91
N ALA A 130 2.59 -3.79 2.35
CA ALA A 130 3.07 -5.17 2.19
C ALA A 130 4.45 -5.28 1.51
N TYR A 131 4.75 -4.43 0.52
CA TYR A 131 6.03 -4.51 -0.20
C TYR A 131 7.21 -4.25 0.75
N TRP A 132 7.05 -3.34 1.71
CA TRP A 132 8.08 -2.95 2.67
C TRP A 132 8.22 -3.95 3.82
N THR A 133 7.11 -4.40 4.40
CA THR A 133 7.12 -5.36 5.50
C THR A 133 7.57 -6.75 5.05
N ALA A 134 7.29 -7.14 3.81
CA ALA A 134 7.83 -8.38 3.23
C ALA A 134 9.37 -8.38 3.17
N LYS A 135 10.00 -7.23 2.89
CA LYS A 135 11.47 -7.11 2.93
C LYS A 135 12.03 -7.25 4.34
N ILE A 136 11.32 -6.76 5.36
CA ILE A 136 11.69 -6.99 6.77
C ILE A 136 11.52 -8.47 7.13
N ALA A 137 10.40 -9.09 6.76
CA ALA A 137 10.13 -10.49 7.03
C ALA A 137 11.12 -11.45 6.36
N ALA A 138 11.60 -11.11 5.16
CA ALA A 138 12.65 -11.85 4.48
C ALA A 138 14.00 -11.85 5.23
N GLN A 139 14.18 -10.97 6.23
CA GLN A 139 15.35 -10.93 7.11
C GLN A 139 15.17 -11.74 8.40
N GLY A 140 14.09 -12.53 8.52
CA GLY A 140 13.79 -13.29 9.74
C GLY A 140 13.24 -12.42 10.87
N MET A 141 12.61 -11.28 10.54
CA MET A 141 12.11 -10.30 11.50
C MET A 141 10.62 -10.03 11.34
N ILE A 142 9.96 -9.58 12.40
CA ILE A 142 8.58 -9.06 12.27
C ILE A 142 8.66 -7.62 11.74
N GLY A 143 7.95 -7.34 10.65
CA GLY A 143 7.89 -6.01 10.04
C GLY A 143 6.55 -5.33 10.26
N ILE A 144 6.57 -4.04 10.60
CA ILE A 144 5.37 -3.20 10.71
C ILE A 144 5.54 -1.97 9.81
N SER A 145 4.50 -1.61 9.06
CA SER A 145 4.46 -0.41 8.22
C SER A 145 3.13 0.33 8.40
N MET A 146 3.20 1.65 8.48
CA MET A 146 2.06 2.54 8.57
C MET A 146 2.31 3.83 7.77
N THR A 147 1.24 4.44 7.26
CA THR A 147 1.27 5.79 6.66
C THR A 147 -0.05 6.48 6.92
N ASN A 148 -0.05 7.82 6.98
CA ASN A 148 -1.29 8.57 6.84
C ASN A 148 -1.58 8.90 5.37
N THR A 149 -2.83 9.30 5.09
CA THR A 149 -3.27 9.73 3.77
C THR A 149 -4.23 10.93 3.87
N SER A 150 -4.56 11.55 2.73
CA SER A 150 -5.51 12.65 2.67
C SER A 150 -6.88 12.28 3.25
N PRO A 151 -7.60 13.21 3.90
CA PRO A 151 -8.84 12.93 4.62
C PRO A 151 -9.95 12.47 3.67
N VAL A 152 -10.36 11.21 3.82
CA VAL A 152 -11.47 10.59 3.05
C VAL A 152 -12.43 9.80 3.94
N MET A 153 -12.09 9.63 5.22
CA MET A 153 -12.89 8.96 6.23
C MET A 153 -13.30 9.92 7.33
N VAL A 154 -14.44 9.62 7.96
CA VAL A 154 -14.88 10.30 9.17
C VAL A 154 -14.45 9.55 10.43
N PRO A 155 -14.03 10.24 11.50
CA PRO A 155 -14.02 9.66 12.83
C PRO A 155 -15.40 9.13 13.21
N PHE A 156 -15.45 8.08 14.02
CA PHE A 156 -16.73 7.51 14.49
C PHE A 156 -17.59 8.58 15.18
N GLY A 157 -18.82 8.78 14.67
CA GLY A 157 -19.75 9.81 15.15
C GLY A 157 -19.62 11.19 14.49
N SER A 158 -18.66 11.37 13.58
CA SER A 158 -18.50 12.60 12.79
C SER A 158 -19.12 12.46 11.40
N LYS A 159 -19.48 13.60 10.79
CA LYS A 159 -19.78 13.71 9.35
C LYS A 159 -18.69 14.42 8.55
N THR A 160 -17.69 14.99 9.23
CA THR A 160 -16.60 15.75 8.59
C THR A 160 -15.39 14.84 8.44
N PRO A 161 -14.86 14.65 7.22
CA PRO A 161 -13.70 13.79 7.00
C PRO A 161 -12.45 14.46 7.58
N THR A 162 -11.78 13.76 8.49
CA THR A 162 -10.52 14.21 9.07
C THR A 162 -9.48 13.08 9.14
N LEU A 163 -9.80 11.91 8.61
CA LEU A 163 -8.94 10.73 8.64
C LEU A 163 -8.67 10.25 7.22
N GLY A 164 -7.42 9.94 6.91
CA GLY A 164 -7.08 9.14 5.74
C GLY A 164 -7.51 7.69 5.92
N THR A 165 -7.35 6.88 4.87
CA THR A 165 -7.51 5.41 4.95
C THR A 165 -6.44 4.73 5.80
N ASN A 166 -5.38 5.46 6.17
CA ASN A 166 -4.38 5.17 7.20
C ASN A 166 -4.11 3.66 7.37
N PRO A 167 -3.40 3.01 6.44
CA PRO A 167 -3.22 1.57 6.47
C PRO A 167 -2.24 1.12 7.56
N LEU A 168 -2.42 -0.11 8.01
CA LEU A 168 -1.51 -0.85 8.87
C LEU A 168 -1.13 -2.15 8.16
N CYS A 169 0.16 -2.41 8.10
CA CYS A 169 0.68 -3.69 7.66
C CYS A 169 1.59 -4.31 8.71
N ILE A 170 1.42 -5.62 8.92
CA ILE A 170 2.27 -6.45 9.77
C ILE A 170 2.63 -7.71 8.98
N ALA A 171 3.92 -7.98 8.83
CA ALA A 171 4.43 -9.21 8.23
C ALA A 171 5.25 -10.00 9.25
N VAL A 172 5.01 -11.31 9.30
CA VAL A 172 5.64 -12.25 10.23
C VAL A 172 6.25 -13.41 9.44
N PRO A 173 7.52 -13.77 9.66
CA PRO A 173 8.15 -14.92 8.99
C PRO A 173 7.40 -16.23 9.23
N SER A 174 7.46 -17.12 8.24
CA SER A 174 6.88 -18.47 8.25
C SER A 174 7.91 -19.46 7.70
N SER A 175 7.87 -20.72 8.17
CA SER A 175 8.77 -21.78 7.72
C SER A 175 8.62 -22.08 6.22
N SER A 176 7.45 -21.80 5.66
CA SER A 176 7.13 -21.95 4.24
C SER A 176 7.90 -20.98 3.32
N GLY A 177 8.59 -19.99 3.90
CA GLY A 177 9.20 -18.87 3.18
C GLY A 177 8.18 -17.83 2.70
N ARG A 178 6.90 -17.98 3.01
CA ARG A 178 5.82 -17.02 2.71
C ARG A 178 5.36 -16.36 4.00
N PRO A 179 5.79 -15.13 4.30
CA PRO A 179 5.37 -14.44 5.52
C PRO A 179 3.85 -14.36 5.67
N ILE A 180 3.33 -14.56 6.87
CA ILE A 180 1.94 -14.19 7.16
C ILE A 180 1.87 -12.68 7.14
N MET A 181 0.93 -12.13 6.38
CA MET A 181 0.92 -10.70 6.09
C MET A 181 -0.49 -10.12 6.14
N LEU A 182 -0.72 -9.29 7.14
CA LEU A 182 -1.88 -8.40 7.17
C LEU A 182 -1.48 -7.10 6.47
N ASP A 183 -2.18 -6.72 5.41
CA ASP A 183 -2.08 -5.38 4.80
C ASP A 183 -3.49 -4.84 4.60
N MET A 184 -3.87 -3.85 5.40
CA MET A 184 -5.24 -3.36 5.43
C MET A 184 -5.32 -1.84 5.58
N ALA A 185 -6.27 -1.23 4.86
CA ALA A 185 -6.76 0.09 5.19
C ALA A 185 -7.62 0.06 6.46
N THR A 186 -7.72 1.18 7.17
CA THR A 186 -8.63 1.35 8.31
C THR A 186 -10.05 1.76 7.88
N SER A 187 -10.28 1.97 6.58
CA SER A 187 -11.62 2.07 5.99
C SER A 187 -12.29 0.72 5.90
N ASN A 188 -13.60 0.67 6.10
CA ASN A 188 -14.37 -0.56 5.91
C ASN A 188 -14.30 -1.06 4.46
N GLN A 189 -14.26 -0.13 3.50
CA GLN A 189 -14.07 -0.49 2.10
C GLN A 189 -13.29 0.58 1.33
N ALA A 190 -12.58 0.15 0.28
CA ALA A 190 -11.91 1.04 -0.66
C ALA A 190 -12.91 1.87 -1.49
N ARG A 191 -12.66 3.17 -1.64
CA ARG A 191 -13.45 4.11 -2.48
C ARG A 191 -13.61 3.61 -3.93
N GLY A 192 -12.62 2.90 -4.47
CA GLY A 192 -12.68 2.31 -5.81
C GLY A 192 -13.82 1.27 -5.97
N LYS A 193 -14.14 0.50 -4.91
CA LYS A 193 -15.25 -0.47 -4.95
C LYS A 193 -16.61 0.23 -4.97
N ILE A 194 -16.76 1.35 -4.26
CA ILE A 194 -17.95 2.20 -4.34
C ILE A 194 -18.07 2.81 -5.74
N THR A 195 -16.96 3.28 -6.31
CA THR A 195 -16.92 3.84 -7.68
C THR A 195 -17.39 2.81 -8.69
N LEU A 196 -16.94 1.56 -8.58
CA LEU A 196 -17.40 0.47 -9.44
C LEU A 196 -18.89 0.17 -9.24
N ALA A 197 -19.36 0.09 -8.00
CA ALA A 197 -20.78 -0.14 -7.71
C ALA A 197 -21.66 0.95 -8.33
N SER A 198 -21.25 2.21 -8.23
CA SER A 198 -21.93 3.35 -8.84
C SER A 198 -21.97 3.25 -10.37
N LYS A 199 -20.85 2.92 -11.02
CA LYS A 199 -20.82 2.70 -12.49
C LYS A 199 -21.75 1.57 -12.93
N LEU A 200 -21.91 0.54 -12.10
CA LEU A 200 -22.76 -0.62 -12.38
C LEU A 200 -24.21 -0.45 -11.91
N GLY A 201 -24.58 0.70 -11.31
CA GLY A 201 -25.90 0.92 -10.73
C GLY A 201 -26.25 -0.07 -9.61
N LYS A 202 -25.25 -0.59 -8.89
CA LYS A 202 -25.42 -1.56 -7.80
C LYS A 202 -25.40 -0.88 -6.44
N PRO A 203 -26.21 -1.35 -5.48
CA PRO A 203 -26.16 -0.84 -4.11
C PRO A 203 -24.86 -1.25 -3.42
N ILE A 204 -24.49 -0.50 -2.38
CA ILE A 204 -23.40 -0.83 -1.45
C ILE A 204 -23.95 -1.17 -0.05
N PRO A 205 -23.21 -1.95 0.75
CA PRO A 205 -23.49 -2.07 2.18
C PRO A 205 -23.49 -0.72 2.91
N LYS A 206 -24.38 -0.58 3.91
CA LYS A 206 -24.60 0.66 4.67
C LYS A 206 -23.38 1.15 5.44
N ASP A 207 -22.49 0.23 5.79
CA ASP A 207 -21.31 0.47 6.63
C ASP A 207 -20.08 0.87 5.81
N TRP A 208 -20.21 1.06 4.49
CA TRP A 208 -19.10 1.47 3.63
C TRP A 208 -18.87 2.99 3.64
N ALA A 209 -19.94 3.78 3.66
CA ALA A 209 -19.88 5.22 3.53
C ALA A 209 -21.16 5.91 4.04
N ILE A 210 -21.06 7.21 4.28
CA ILE A 210 -22.18 8.12 4.56
C ILE A 210 -22.31 9.14 3.42
N THR A 211 -23.48 9.76 3.31
CA THR A 211 -23.70 10.89 2.39
C THR A 211 -22.93 12.15 2.83
N ALA A 212 -22.93 13.19 2.00
CA ALA A 212 -22.35 14.49 2.35
C ALA A 212 -22.95 15.11 3.63
N ASP A 213 -24.23 14.83 3.91
CA ASP A 213 -24.92 15.30 5.13
C ASP A 213 -24.67 14.41 6.36
N GLY A 214 -23.97 13.29 6.17
CA GLY A 214 -23.63 12.33 7.22
C GLY A 214 -24.70 11.27 7.49
N GLN A 215 -25.61 11.03 6.54
CA GLN A 215 -26.63 9.99 6.68
C GLN A 215 -26.11 8.64 6.15
N GLU A 216 -26.59 7.53 6.72
CA GLU A 216 -26.35 6.20 6.17
C GLU A 216 -26.88 6.10 4.73
N THR A 217 -26.16 5.41 3.85
CA THR A 217 -26.61 5.21 2.47
C THR A 217 -26.20 3.83 1.93
N THR A 218 -27.06 3.28 1.08
CA THR A 218 -26.72 2.13 0.21
C THR A 218 -26.59 2.55 -1.25
N ASP A 219 -26.83 3.82 -1.57
CA ASP A 219 -26.68 4.36 -2.91
C ASP A 219 -25.21 4.73 -3.14
N ALA A 220 -24.59 4.04 -4.10
CA ALA A 220 -23.19 4.25 -4.44
C ALA A 220 -22.91 5.65 -5.02
N HIS A 221 -23.86 6.27 -5.74
CA HIS A 221 -23.70 7.63 -6.26
C HIS A 221 -23.69 8.66 -5.14
N GLU A 222 -24.59 8.54 -4.16
CA GLU A 222 -24.63 9.43 -3.00
C GLU A 222 -23.42 9.18 -2.07
N ALA A 223 -22.99 7.93 -1.91
CA ALA A 223 -21.81 7.58 -1.14
C ALA A 223 -20.51 8.23 -1.69
N LEU A 224 -20.37 8.34 -3.01
CA LEU A 224 -19.19 8.98 -3.62
C LEU A 224 -19.08 10.48 -3.33
N LYS A 225 -20.22 11.13 -3.05
CA LYS A 225 -20.27 12.55 -2.66
C LYS A 225 -19.96 12.75 -1.17
N GLY A 226 -20.08 11.70 -0.36
CA GLY A 226 -19.80 11.73 1.07
C GLY A 226 -18.45 11.13 1.43
N SER A 227 -18.40 10.48 2.59
CA SER A 227 -17.16 10.03 3.23
C SER A 227 -17.21 8.55 3.58
N LEU A 228 -16.04 7.91 3.58
CA LEU A 228 -15.90 6.50 3.97
C LEU A 228 -16.07 6.32 5.48
N LEU A 229 -16.58 5.15 5.86
CA LEU A 229 -16.67 4.74 7.26
C LEU A 229 -15.48 3.84 7.65
N PRO A 230 -14.96 3.95 8.88
CA PRO A 230 -13.94 3.04 9.40
C PRO A 230 -14.48 1.62 9.62
N PHE A 231 -13.63 0.60 9.45
CA PHE A 231 -14.04 -0.78 9.74
C PHE A 231 -14.35 -0.94 11.24
N GLY A 232 -15.38 -1.74 11.58
CA GLY A 232 -15.72 -1.99 12.98
C GLY A 232 -16.07 -0.71 13.79
N GLY A 233 -16.49 0.37 13.12
CA GLY A 233 -16.94 1.61 13.75
C GLY A 233 -15.85 2.28 14.59
N ALA A 234 -16.11 2.46 15.88
CA ALA A 234 -15.20 3.14 16.81
C ALA A 234 -13.79 2.49 16.87
N LYS A 235 -13.69 1.18 16.64
CA LYS A 235 -12.39 0.46 16.67
C LYS A 235 -11.49 0.84 15.50
N GLY A 236 -11.98 0.76 14.26
CA GLY A 236 -11.22 1.20 13.09
C GLY A 236 -10.95 2.69 13.10
N SER A 237 -11.90 3.50 13.61
CA SER A 237 -11.69 4.93 13.83
C SER A 237 -10.53 5.19 14.78
N GLY A 238 -10.49 4.48 15.92
CA GLY A 238 -9.40 4.60 16.89
C GLY A 238 -8.06 4.20 16.29
N LEU A 239 -8.02 3.10 15.52
CA LEU A 239 -6.79 2.66 14.85
C LEU A 239 -6.30 3.68 13.82
N ALA A 240 -7.20 4.24 13.00
CA ALA A 240 -6.87 5.27 12.02
C ALA A 240 -6.27 6.53 12.68
N ILE A 241 -6.84 6.96 13.81
CA ILE A 241 -6.32 8.10 14.60
C ILE A 241 -4.93 7.79 15.12
N MET A 242 -4.70 6.61 15.70
CA MET A 242 -3.37 6.23 16.20
C MET A 242 -2.31 6.20 15.10
N ILE A 243 -2.68 5.71 13.90
CA ILE A 243 -1.79 5.73 12.74
C ILE A 243 -1.46 7.17 12.33
N ASP A 244 -2.45 8.06 12.27
CA ASP A 244 -2.22 9.48 11.93
C ASP A 244 -1.30 10.18 12.93
N ILE A 245 -1.43 9.86 14.22
CA ILE A 245 -0.54 10.35 15.27
C ILE A 245 0.90 9.84 15.05
N LEU A 246 1.07 8.54 14.82
CA LEU A 246 2.40 7.94 14.66
C LEU A 246 3.10 8.36 13.37
N THR A 247 2.34 8.60 12.31
CA THR A 247 2.88 8.84 10.97
C THR A 247 2.91 10.32 10.62
N GLY A 248 1.90 11.12 11.00
CA GLY A 248 1.88 12.57 10.79
C GLY A 248 2.44 13.34 11.97
N VAL A 249 1.74 13.30 13.12
CA VAL A 249 2.06 14.15 14.30
C VAL A 249 3.47 13.88 14.83
N LEU A 250 3.85 12.61 15.01
CA LEU A 250 5.14 12.22 15.60
C LEU A 250 6.32 12.50 14.66
N THR A 251 6.15 12.32 13.34
CA THR A 251 7.22 12.55 12.36
C THR A 251 7.39 14.03 12.02
N GLY A 252 6.37 14.84 12.30
CA GLY A 252 6.30 16.25 11.93
C GLY A 252 5.83 16.48 10.49
N SER A 253 5.16 15.50 9.88
CA SER A 253 4.48 15.66 8.58
C SER A 253 3.08 16.23 8.76
N MET A 254 2.39 16.50 7.65
CA MET A 254 0.98 16.87 7.69
C MET A 254 0.12 15.75 8.28
N PHE A 255 -0.99 16.10 8.91
CA PHE A 255 -1.90 15.15 9.55
C PHE A 255 -3.37 15.61 9.48
N GLY A 256 -4.27 14.65 9.71
CA GLY A 256 -5.71 14.88 9.76
C GLY A 256 -6.28 15.55 8.52
N ALA A 257 -7.13 16.57 8.74
CA ALA A 257 -7.81 17.31 7.67
C ALA A 257 -6.87 18.15 6.79
N SER A 258 -5.62 18.36 7.23
CA SER A 258 -4.68 19.24 6.54
C SER A 258 -3.88 18.55 5.43
N VAL A 259 -3.87 17.21 5.41
CA VAL A 259 -3.11 16.44 4.41
C VAL A 259 -3.68 16.69 3.00
N PRO A 260 -2.90 17.25 2.07
CA PRO A 260 -3.33 17.53 0.70
C PRO A 260 -3.79 16.28 -0.05
N ARG A 261 -4.87 16.43 -0.82
CA ARG A 261 -5.45 15.38 -1.66
C ARG A 261 -4.55 15.08 -2.84
N PHE A 262 -4.28 13.80 -3.04
CA PHE A 262 -3.37 13.29 -4.06
C PHE A 262 -3.72 13.76 -5.49
N TYR A 263 -5.01 13.87 -5.81
CA TYR A 263 -5.51 14.20 -7.15
C TYR A 263 -5.89 15.66 -7.33
N ASP A 264 -6.36 16.31 -6.27
CA ASP A 264 -7.10 17.57 -6.38
C ASP A 264 -6.25 18.79 -6.00
N ASP A 265 -5.25 18.61 -5.12
CA ASP A 265 -4.52 19.72 -4.55
C ASP A 265 -3.13 19.85 -5.23
N PRO A 266 -2.81 21.01 -5.83
CA PRO A 266 -1.58 21.22 -6.60
C PRO A 266 -0.40 21.57 -5.67
N VAL A 267 -0.24 20.80 -4.60
CA VAL A 267 0.83 20.96 -3.60
C VAL A 267 1.46 19.60 -3.27
N PRO A 268 2.72 19.57 -2.79
CA PRO A 268 3.31 18.39 -2.16
C PRO A 268 2.41 17.80 -1.08
N GLN A 269 2.37 16.47 -0.95
CA GLN A 269 1.48 15.85 0.03
C GLN A 269 1.99 15.94 1.46
N ASP A 270 3.31 15.99 1.64
CA ASP A 270 3.95 15.94 2.97
C ASP A 270 3.36 14.81 3.83
N LEU A 271 3.35 13.60 3.28
CA LEU A 271 2.93 12.40 3.99
C LEU A 271 4.03 11.95 4.94
N GLY A 272 3.62 11.33 6.03
CA GLY A 272 4.55 10.65 6.92
C GLY A 272 4.33 9.14 6.95
N HIS A 273 5.41 8.42 7.25
CA HIS A 273 5.42 6.96 7.32
C HIS A 273 6.11 6.51 8.59
N MET A 274 5.80 5.28 9.02
CA MET A 274 6.44 4.65 10.16
C MET A 274 6.72 3.19 9.85
N PHE A 275 7.96 2.78 10.05
CA PHE A 275 8.43 1.40 9.87
C PHE A 275 9.00 0.88 11.18
N ALA A 276 8.69 -0.36 11.52
CA ALA A 276 9.30 -1.04 12.66
C ALA A 276 9.78 -2.42 12.26
N ALA A 277 10.90 -2.84 12.85
CA ALA A 277 11.40 -4.19 12.77
C ALA A 277 11.61 -4.74 14.19
N ILE A 278 11.21 -5.99 14.41
CA ILE A 278 11.45 -6.70 15.67
C ILE A 278 12.25 -7.95 15.32
N ASP A 279 13.45 -8.04 15.87
CA ASP A 279 14.29 -9.21 15.75
C ASP A 279 13.72 -10.34 16.61
N ILE A 280 13.32 -11.43 15.97
CA ILE A 280 12.74 -12.58 16.64
C ILE A 280 13.77 -13.22 17.58
N GLU A 281 15.05 -13.28 17.16
CA GLU A 281 16.12 -13.91 17.95
C GLU A 281 16.39 -13.18 19.28
N SER A 282 15.99 -11.91 19.37
CA SER A 282 16.05 -11.15 20.63
C SER A 282 15.05 -11.62 21.69
N MET A 283 14.04 -12.41 21.30
CA MET A 283 12.97 -12.92 22.17
C MET A 283 12.98 -14.44 22.29
N LEU A 284 13.21 -15.15 21.18
CA LEU A 284 13.21 -16.61 21.09
C LEU A 284 14.05 -17.05 19.87
N PRO A 285 14.78 -18.19 19.91
CA PRO A 285 15.47 -18.71 18.72
C PRO A 285 14.53 -18.81 17.51
N LEU A 286 15.00 -18.41 16.33
CA LEU A 286 14.16 -18.32 15.13
C LEU A 286 13.53 -19.67 14.78
N ASP A 287 14.27 -20.77 14.84
CA ASP A 287 13.74 -22.10 14.55
C ASP A 287 12.56 -22.47 15.47
N THR A 288 12.69 -22.20 16.77
CA THR A 288 11.60 -22.44 17.74
C THR A 288 10.40 -21.52 17.48
N PHE A 289 10.63 -20.29 17.04
CA PHE A 289 9.55 -19.42 16.61
C PHE A 289 8.82 -19.99 15.40
N LEU A 290 9.54 -20.43 14.37
CA LEU A 290 8.97 -20.97 13.14
C LEU A 290 8.17 -22.26 13.41
N GLU A 291 8.63 -23.16 14.27
CA GLU A 291 7.88 -24.35 14.68
C GLU A 291 6.53 -23.99 15.34
N ARG A 292 6.51 -22.95 16.19
CA ARG A 292 5.29 -22.45 16.82
C ARG A 292 4.38 -21.75 15.82
N MET A 293 4.95 -21.08 14.83
CA MET A 293 4.19 -20.50 13.74
C MET A 293 3.52 -21.57 12.89
N ASP A 294 4.20 -22.69 12.60
CA ASP A 294 3.61 -23.82 11.88
C ASP A 294 2.40 -24.40 12.62
N GLU A 295 2.49 -24.53 13.94
CA GLU A 295 1.35 -24.92 14.77
C GLU A 295 0.20 -23.92 14.66
N LYS A 296 0.50 -22.61 14.72
CA LYS A 296 -0.53 -21.57 14.64
C LYS A 296 -1.20 -21.48 13.28
N GLU A 297 -0.43 -21.61 12.22
CA GLU A 297 -0.92 -21.67 10.84
C GLU A 297 -1.81 -22.89 10.65
N ARG A 298 -1.36 -24.06 11.09
CA ARG A 298 -2.13 -25.31 11.02
C ARG A 298 -3.44 -25.18 11.78
N GLU A 299 -3.43 -24.74 13.04
CA GLU A 299 -4.62 -24.52 13.86
C GLU A 299 -5.67 -23.66 13.12
N THR A 300 -5.21 -22.58 12.48
CA THR A 300 -6.11 -21.65 11.80
C THR A 300 -6.65 -22.23 10.49
N ARG A 301 -5.77 -22.79 9.64
CA ARG A 301 -6.11 -23.32 8.32
C ARG A 301 -6.98 -24.58 8.39
N GLU A 302 -6.75 -25.44 9.38
CA GLU A 302 -7.50 -26.68 9.59
C GLU A 302 -8.80 -26.45 10.38
N SER A 303 -9.05 -25.24 10.87
CA SER A 303 -10.33 -24.92 11.51
C SER A 303 -11.50 -25.11 10.52
N ALA A 304 -12.59 -25.70 11.02
CA ALA A 304 -13.74 -26.00 10.18
C ALA A 304 -14.34 -24.71 9.59
N PRO A 305 -14.47 -24.61 8.25
CA PRO A 305 -15.04 -23.41 7.65
C PRO A 305 -16.51 -23.27 8.05
N ALA A 306 -16.93 -22.03 8.31
CA ALA A 306 -18.33 -21.72 8.56
C ALA A 306 -19.19 -21.95 7.29
N GLN A 307 -20.51 -22.03 7.46
CA GLN A 307 -21.44 -22.20 6.35
C GLN A 307 -21.22 -21.12 5.27
N GLY A 308 -21.05 -21.56 4.02
CA GLY A 308 -20.82 -20.68 2.87
C GLY A 308 -19.34 -20.39 2.57
N PHE A 309 -18.41 -20.95 3.35
CA PHE A 309 -16.97 -20.86 3.11
C PHE A 309 -16.40 -22.24 2.77
N GLU A 310 -15.46 -22.29 1.83
CA GLU A 310 -14.79 -23.54 1.43
C GLU A 310 -13.59 -23.87 2.31
N GLN A 311 -12.88 -22.85 2.79
CA GLN A 311 -11.69 -22.98 3.64
C GLN A 311 -11.41 -21.71 4.44
N VAL A 312 -10.55 -21.81 5.44
CA VAL A 312 -10.07 -20.68 6.25
C VAL A 312 -8.67 -20.28 5.79
N TYR A 313 -8.47 -18.98 5.56
CA TYR A 313 -7.21 -18.42 5.09
C TYR A 313 -6.45 -17.72 6.22
N MET A 314 -5.12 -17.78 6.15
CA MET A 314 -4.24 -16.86 6.85
C MET A 314 -4.10 -15.54 6.06
N PRO A 315 -3.82 -14.42 6.75
CA PRO A 315 -3.46 -13.17 6.08
C PRO A 315 -2.30 -13.36 5.10
N GLY A 316 -2.50 -12.95 3.84
CA GLY A 316 -1.53 -13.06 2.75
C GLY A 316 -1.76 -14.23 1.80
N ASP A 317 -2.52 -15.27 2.17
CA ASP A 317 -2.74 -16.44 1.31
C ASP A 317 -3.32 -16.10 -0.05
N LEU A 318 -4.36 -15.25 -0.05
CA LEU A 318 -5.06 -14.87 -1.27
C LEU A 318 -4.11 -14.09 -2.19
N GLU A 319 -3.27 -13.24 -1.62
CA GLU A 319 -2.25 -12.48 -2.33
C GLU A 319 -1.18 -13.41 -2.91
N TYR A 320 -0.74 -14.44 -2.17
CA TYR A 320 0.20 -15.45 -2.67
C TYR A 320 -0.38 -16.25 -3.82
N LEU A 321 -1.60 -16.76 -3.69
CA LEU A 321 -2.27 -17.51 -4.76
C LEU A 321 -2.42 -16.67 -6.03
N ARG A 322 -2.79 -15.39 -5.90
CA ARG A 322 -2.85 -14.45 -7.03
C ARG A 322 -1.48 -14.22 -7.64
N ALA A 323 -0.45 -14.04 -6.83
CA ALA A 323 0.91 -13.79 -7.31
C ALA A 323 1.49 -15.00 -8.03
N GLU A 324 1.23 -16.23 -7.56
CA GLU A 324 1.61 -17.46 -8.27
C GLU A 324 0.93 -17.56 -9.62
N GLN A 325 -0.38 -17.32 -9.66
CA GLN A 325 -1.14 -17.35 -10.92
C GLN A 325 -0.65 -16.27 -11.89
N ALA A 326 -0.43 -15.04 -11.41
CA ALA A 326 0.02 -13.92 -12.24
C ALA A 326 1.45 -14.08 -12.75
N ARG A 327 2.35 -14.75 -12.00
CA ARG A 327 3.68 -15.12 -12.51
C ARG A 327 3.61 -16.17 -13.60
N LYS A 328 2.69 -17.13 -13.50
CA LYS A 328 2.53 -18.19 -14.49
C LYS A 328 1.85 -17.70 -15.78
N ASP A 329 0.76 -16.95 -15.62
CA ASP A 329 -0.11 -16.57 -16.74
C ASP A 329 0.16 -15.14 -17.23
N GLY A 330 1.01 -14.37 -16.55
CA GLY A 330 1.16 -12.94 -16.76
C GLY A 330 0.11 -12.12 -16.00
N ILE A 331 0.47 -10.87 -15.72
CA ILE A 331 -0.37 -9.87 -15.07
C ILE A 331 -1.44 -9.43 -16.07
N GLN A 332 -2.70 -9.51 -15.62
CA GLN A 332 -3.84 -9.05 -16.39
C GLN A 332 -3.98 -7.52 -16.26
N LEU A 333 -3.99 -6.84 -17.39
CA LEU A 333 -4.27 -5.40 -17.50
C LEU A 333 -5.56 -5.20 -18.28
N SER A 334 -6.38 -4.23 -17.86
CA SER A 334 -7.48 -3.76 -18.69
C SER A 334 -6.92 -3.01 -19.89
N LYS A 335 -7.70 -2.94 -20.97
CA LYS A 335 -7.32 -2.21 -22.17
C LYS A 335 -7.00 -0.74 -21.87
N GLU A 336 -7.78 -0.12 -21.00
CA GLU A 336 -7.63 1.29 -20.62
C GLU A 336 -6.30 1.53 -19.90
N ILE A 337 -5.94 0.67 -18.94
CA ILE A 337 -4.65 0.77 -18.22
C ILE A 337 -3.49 0.53 -19.19
N TYR A 338 -3.59 -0.47 -20.07
CA TYR A 338 -2.57 -0.73 -21.07
C TYR A 338 -2.36 0.47 -22.02
N GLU A 339 -3.44 1.06 -22.51
CA GLU A 339 -3.39 2.25 -23.38
C GLU A 339 -2.84 3.49 -22.65
N GLU A 340 -3.21 3.67 -21.37
CA GLU A 340 -2.68 4.74 -20.52
C GLU A 340 -1.17 4.61 -20.30
N LEU A 341 -0.68 3.39 -20.04
CA LEU A 341 0.75 3.10 -19.91
C LEU A 341 1.50 3.46 -21.20
N LEU A 342 0.99 3.03 -22.36
CA LEU A 342 1.59 3.38 -23.65
C LEU A 342 1.54 4.88 -23.93
N SER A 343 0.45 5.56 -23.55
CA SER A 343 0.32 7.02 -23.68
C SER A 343 1.34 7.75 -22.82
N THR A 344 1.51 7.28 -21.58
CA THR A 344 2.50 7.80 -20.64
C THR A 344 3.92 7.62 -21.17
N ALA A 345 4.26 6.45 -21.71
CA ALA A 345 5.55 6.21 -22.35
C ALA A 345 5.81 7.16 -23.53
N ARG A 346 4.83 7.36 -24.41
CA ARG A 346 4.94 8.32 -25.53
C ARG A 346 5.20 9.75 -25.08
N ARG A 347 4.58 10.18 -23.97
CA ARG A 347 4.80 11.53 -23.39
C ARG A 347 6.26 11.76 -23.02
N TYR A 348 6.97 10.73 -22.55
CA TYR A 348 8.40 10.79 -22.21
C TYR A 348 9.32 10.31 -23.35
N GLY A 349 8.80 10.09 -24.56
CA GLY A 349 9.60 9.70 -25.73
C GLY A 349 10.08 8.24 -25.73
N VAL A 350 9.56 7.40 -24.84
CA VAL A 350 9.85 5.96 -24.81
C VAL A 350 9.14 5.28 -25.97
N LYS A 351 9.90 4.53 -26.78
CA LYS A 351 9.43 3.85 -28.00
C LYS A 351 9.22 2.35 -27.82
N SER A 352 9.57 1.81 -26.66
CA SER A 352 9.36 0.39 -26.37
C SER A 352 7.87 0.05 -26.40
N VAL A 353 7.57 -1.13 -26.94
CA VAL A 353 6.21 -1.67 -26.96
C VAL A 353 6.10 -2.58 -25.75
N LEU A 354 5.07 -2.38 -24.93
CA LEU A 354 4.76 -3.29 -23.82
C LEU A 354 4.31 -4.63 -24.43
N GLY A 355 5.23 -5.60 -24.47
CA GLY A 355 5.00 -6.91 -25.08
C GLY A 355 3.88 -7.66 -24.36
N ALA A 356 2.87 -8.09 -25.12
CA ALA A 356 1.79 -8.97 -24.66
C ALA A 356 2.16 -10.44 -24.89
#